data_AF-A0A4R6AS30-F1
#
_entry.id   AF-A0A4R6AS30-F1
#
_cell.length_a   1.000
_cell.length_b   1.000
_cell.length_c   1.000
_cell.angle_alpha   90.00
_cell.angle_beta   90.00
_cell.angle_gamma   90.00
#
_symmetry.space_group_name_H-M   'P 1'
#
loop_
_entity.id
_entity.type
_entity.pdbx_description
1 polymer ?
#
loop_
_entity_poly.entity_id
_entity_poly.type
_entity_poly.pdbx_seq_one_letter_code
_entity_poly.pdbx_strand_id
1 'polypeptide(L)'
;MNIKIIASQKFHHSPAQYRADVEGFTLLRLTCGSSYGLSGGAIKTATVGDDGGVPVYPDQGALISAMKVALIKSAGSDRDLEIRRDSLGRAFGEITGKGSEDDCVRFFALLAGEMGATLSFNASNDMRDLYNDIFHTDGEAMYLSDGIYLEPDGELIER
;
A
#
# COMPACT_ATOMS: atom_id res chain seq x y z
N MET A 1 7.16 12.53 8.07
CA MET A 1 6.13 11.52 7.77
C MET A 1 5.98 10.61 8.97
N ASN A 2 4.75 10.41 9.44
CA ASN A 2 4.46 9.62 10.63
C ASN A 2 4.15 8.17 10.23
N ILE A 3 5.02 7.23 10.62
CA ILE A 3 4.87 5.79 10.35
C ILE A 3 4.58 5.11 11.68
N LYS A 4 3.47 4.36 11.75
CA LYS A 4 3.11 3.56 12.92
C LYS A 4 3.12 2.08 12.55
N ILE A 5 3.98 1.31 13.21
CA ILE A 5 3.99 -0.15 13.12
C ILE A 5 3.15 -0.70 14.27
N ILE A 6 2.06 -1.39 13.96
CA ILE A 6 1.06 -1.81 14.93
C ILE A 6 0.88 -3.32 14.83
N ALA A 7 0.92 -4.02 15.98
CA ALA A 7 0.60 -5.45 16.03
C ALA A 7 -0.85 -5.68 15.59
N SER A 8 -1.06 -6.72 14.78
CA SER A 8 -2.38 -7.08 14.24
C SER A 8 -2.73 -8.53 14.61
N GLN A 9 -4.02 -8.84 14.62
CA GLN A 9 -4.54 -10.20 14.83
C GLN A 9 -5.43 -10.65 13.67
N LYS A 10 -5.33 -9.98 12.51
CA LYS A 10 -6.24 -10.19 11.38
C LYS A 10 -6.24 -11.61 10.83
N PHE A 11 -5.09 -12.27 10.76
CA PHE A 11 -4.98 -13.60 10.20
C PHE A 11 -4.82 -14.65 11.30
N HIS A 12 -5.83 -15.50 11.53
CA HIS A 12 -5.79 -16.50 12.60
C HIS A 12 -4.62 -17.50 12.54
N HIS A 13 -3.97 -17.63 11.39
CA HIS A 13 -2.92 -18.63 11.15
C HIS A 13 -1.48 -18.11 11.35
N SER A 14 -1.27 -16.81 11.55
CA SER A 14 0.08 -16.24 11.71
C SER A 14 0.31 -15.79 13.15
N PRO A 15 1.33 -16.32 13.85
CA PRO A 15 1.54 -16.02 15.27
C PRO A 15 2.00 -14.57 15.51
N ALA A 16 2.78 -14.00 14.60
CA ALA A 16 3.21 -12.61 14.65
C ALA A 16 2.75 -11.87 13.40
N GLN A 17 2.08 -10.73 13.58
CA GLN A 17 1.54 -9.94 12.48
C GLN A 17 1.58 -8.46 12.82
N TYR A 18 1.82 -7.65 11.80
CA TYR A 18 1.89 -6.20 11.93
C TYR A 18 1.21 -5.53 10.75
N ARG A 19 0.79 -4.29 10.95
CA ARG A 19 0.42 -3.36 9.88
C ARG A 19 1.27 -2.10 9.99
N ALA A 20 1.48 -1.45 8.85
CA ALA A 20 2.14 -0.16 8.77
C ALA A 20 1.12 0.89 8.34
N ASP A 21 0.84 1.82 9.26
CA ASP A 21 -0.05 2.94 9.03
C ASP A 21 0.79 4.19 8.78
N VAL A 22 0.53 4.87 7.66
CA VAL A 22 1.25 6.08 7.21
C VAL A 22 0.23 7.14 6.83
N GLU A 23 0.36 8.34 7.42
CA GLU A 23 -0.53 9.49 7.17
C GLU A 23 -2.04 9.14 7.21
N GLY A 24 -2.43 8.27 8.14
CA GLY A 24 -3.83 7.89 8.36
C GLY A 24 -4.33 6.70 7.52
N PHE A 25 -3.48 6.08 6.71
CA PHE A 25 -3.83 4.90 5.90
C PHE A 25 -2.94 3.70 6.22
N THR A 26 -3.52 2.50 6.21
CA THR A 26 -2.73 1.27 6.21
C THR A 26 -2.17 1.03 4.81
N LEU A 27 -0.84 0.95 4.71
CA LEU A 27 -0.14 0.69 3.43
C LEU A 27 0.24 -0.78 3.29
N LEU A 28 0.84 -1.34 4.33
CA LEU A 28 1.44 -2.67 4.29
C LEU A 28 0.98 -3.54 5.47
N ARG A 29 1.09 -4.84 5.28
CA ARG A 29 0.92 -5.88 6.31
C ARG A 29 2.12 -6.80 6.31
N LEU A 30 2.54 -7.22 7.50
CA LEU A 30 3.58 -8.20 7.71
C LEU A 30 2.98 -9.40 8.45
N THR A 31 3.26 -10.60 7.97
CA THR A 31 3.04 -11.85 8.71
C THR A 31 4.40 -12.52 8.92
N CYS A 32 4.80 -12.68 10.17
CA CYS A 32 6.02 -13.37 10.60
C CYS A 32 5.68 -14.73 11.22
N GLY A 33 6.55 -15.70 10.96
CA GLY A 33 6.49 -17.00 11.61
C GLY A 33 6.61 -18.16 10.64
N SER A 34 6.72 -19.37 11.20
CA SER A 34 6.91 -20.60 10.46
C SER A 34 5.61 -21.05 9.77
N SER A 35 5.22 -20.37 8.70
CA SER A 35 4.38 -21.04 7.71
C SER A 35 5.22 -22.20 7.15
N TYR A 36 4.82 -23.44 7.45
CA TYR A 36 5.49 -24.65 7.00
C TYR A 36 6.92 -24.88 7.54
N GLY A 37 7.23 -24.45 8.76
CA GLY A 37 8.51 -24.81 9.42
C GLY A 37 9.75 -24.03 8.97
N LEU A 38 9.59 -22.96 8.19
CA LEU A 38 10.68 -22.08 7.75
C LEU A 38 10.61 -20.73 8.46
N SER A 39 11.73 -20.24 9.00
CA SER A 39 11.82 -18.87 9.54
C SER A 39 11.75 -17.85 8.40
N GLY A 40 10.87 -16.86 8.55
CA GLY A 40 10.67 -15.83 7.55
C GLY A 40 9.41 -14.99 7.77
N GLY A 41 9.14 -14.15 6.78
CA GLY A 41 7.98 -13.27 6.78
C GLY A 41 7.48 -12.97 5.36
N ALA A 42 6.22 -12.58 5.28
CA ALA A 42 5.59 -12.07 4.06
C ALA A 42 5.09 -10.65 4.30
N ILE A 43 5.49 -9.74 3.42
CA ILE A 43 5.03 -8.34 3.42
C ILE A 43 4.07 -8.17 2.25
N LYS A 44 2.88 -7.63 2.50
CA LYS A 44 1.83 -7.46 1.51
C LYS A 44 1.33 -6.03 1.48
N THR A 45 0.98 -5.50 0.30
CA THR A 45 0.13 -4.30 0.26
C THR A 45 -1.23 -4.62 0.88
N ALA A 46 -1.76 -3.70 1.68
CA ALA A 46 -3.06 -3.89 2.26
C ALA A 46 -4.14 -3.85 1.18
N THR A 47 -5.19 -4.68 1.28
CA THR A 47 -6.36 -4.65 0.39
C THR A 47 -7.66 -4.34 1.11
N VAL A 48 -7.66 -4.47 2.44
CA VAL A 48 -8.79 -4.17 3.31
C VAL A 48 -8.31 -3.79 4.71
N GLY A 49 -9.05 -2.90 5.37
CA GLY A 49 -8.78 -2.43 6.73
C GLY A 49 -8.83 -3.55 7.77
N ASP A 50 -8.36 -3.25 8.97
CA ASP A 50 -8.70 -4.06 10.15
C ASP A 50 -10.09 -3.62 10.64
N ASP A 51 -10.86 -4.53 11.23
CA ASP A 51 -12.15 -4.17 11.84
C ASP A 51 -11.91 -3.10 12.91
N GLY A 52 -12.39 -1.87 12.66
CA GLY A 52 -12.14 -0.69 13.51
C GLY A 52 -10.74 -0.07 13.39
N GLY A 53 -9.91 -0.52 12.45
CA GLY A 53 -8.61 0.09 12.11
C GLY A 53 -8.75 1.27 11.14
N VAL A 54 -7.62 1.90 10.82
CA VAL A 54 -7.57 2.95 9.78
C VAL A 54 -7.85 2.35 8.39
N PRO A 55 -8.40 3.14 7.45
CA PRO A 55 -8.67 2.66 6.10
C PRO A 55 -7.37 2.26 5.37
N VAL A 56 -7.51 1.39 4.37
CA VAL A 56 -6.41 1.11 3.44
C VAL A 56 -6.25 2.27 2.47
N TYR A 57 -5.03 2.50 2.00
CA TYR A 57 -4.79 3.50 0.97
C TYR A 57 -5.69 3.24 -0.26
N PRO A 58 -6.44 4.25 -0.73
CA PRO A 58 -7.56 4.02 -1.65
C PRO A 58 -7.11 3.54 -3.04
N ASP A 59 -5.98 4.06 -3.54
CA ASP A 59 -5.45 3.65 -4.85
C ASP A 59 -4.49 2.45 -4.70
N GLN A 60 -5.03 1.27 -5.00
CA GLN A 60 -4.27 0.02 -4.95
C GLN A 60 -3.15 -0.04 -5.99
N GLY A 61 -3.32 0.60 -7.15
CA GLY A 61 -2.31 0.66 -8.20
C GLY A 61 -1.11 1.51 -7.78
N ALA A 62 -1.38 2.68 -7.21
CA ALA A 62 -0.34 3.53 -6.62
C ALA A 62 0.34 2.83 -5.43
N LEU A 63 -0.40 2.10 -4.60
CA LEU A 63 0.15 1.36 -3.47
C LEU A 63 1.14 0.27 -3.91
N ILE A 64 0.77 -0.52 -4.92
CA ILE A 64 1.65 -1.55 -5.50
C ILE A 64 2.87 -0.91 -6.17
N SER A 65 2.67 0.18 -6.92
CA SER A 65 3.76 0.91 -7.57
C SER A 65 4.74 1.50 -6.56
N ALA A 66 4.24 2.07 -5.47
CA ALA A 66 5.06 2.57 -4.37
C ALA A 66 5.87 1.45 -3.72
N MET A 67 5.27 0.27 -3.50
CA MET A 67 5.97 -0.90 -2.96
C MET A 67 7.10 -1.35 -3.88
N LYS A 68 6.88 -1.37 -5.19
CA LYS A 68 7.91 -1.68 -6.19
C LYS A 68 9.07 -0.68 -6.14
N VAL A 69 8.77 0.62 -6.12
CA VAL A 69 9.79 1.68 -6.02
C VAL A 69 10.58 1.54 -4.70
N ALA A 70 9.88 1.34 -3.59
CA ALA A 70 10.50 1.16 -2.28
C ALA A 70 11.41 -0.07 -2.24
N LEU A 71 10.97 -1.19 -2.82
CA LEU A 71 11.77 -2.41 -2.90
C LEU A 71 13.03 -2.22 -3.76
N ILE A 72 12.92 -1.57 -4.92
CA ILE A 72 14.08 -1.25 -5.77
C ILE A 72 15.09 -0.38 -5.01
N LYS A 73 14.64 0.65 -4.28
CA LYS A 73 15.54 1.50 -3.49
C LYS A 73 16.24 0.73 -2.36
N SER A 74 15.53 -0.23 -1.76
CA SER A 74 15.98 -0.91 -0.54
C SER A 74 16.84 -2.15 -0.82
N ALA A 75 16.53 -2.87 -1.90
CA ALA A 75 17.15 -4.15 -2.27
C ALA A 75 17.83 -4.12 -3.65
N GLY A 76 17.72 -3.02 -4.41
CA GLY A 76 18.32 -2.87 -5.74
C GLY A 76 17.57 -3.61 -6.86
N SER A 77 16.48 -4.31 -6.56
CA SER A 77 15.68 -5.08 -7.53
C SER A 77 14.28 -5.33 -7.01
N ASP A 78 13.30 -5.51 -7.90
CA ASP A 78 11.92 -5.89 -7.59
C ASP A 78 11.59 -7.35 -7.90
N ARG A 79 12.58 -8.20 -8.17
CA ARG A 79 12.37 -9.61 -8.56
C ARG A 79 11.63 -10.44 -7.51
N ASP A 80 11.69 -10.02 -6.24
CA ASP A 80 11.03 -10.69 -5.13
C ASP A 80 9.59 -10.18 -4.89
N LEU A 81 9.10 -9.24 -5.70
CA LEU A 81 7.73 -8.75 -5.65
C LEU A 81 6.83 -9.54 -6.59
N GLU A 82 5.85 -10.25 -6.02
CA GLU A 82 4.78 -10.91 -6.76
C GLU A 82 3.48 -10.09 -6.70
N ILE A 83 2.77 -9.98 -7.83
CA ILE A 83 1.43 -9.41 -7.86
C ILE A 83 0.40 -10.54 -7.82
N ARG A 84 -0.36 -10.60 -6.74
CA ARG A 84 -1.34 -11.66 -6.47
C ARG A 84 -2.74 -11.05 -6.32
N ARG A 85 -3.76 -11.90 -6.24
CA ARG A 85 -5.14 -11.50 -5.97
C ARG A 85 -5.64 -12.14 -4.68
N ASP A 86 -6.39 -11.38 -3.89
CA ASP A 86 -7.04 -11.92 -2.68
C ASP A 86 -8.31 -12.72 -3.04
N SER A 87 -8.98 -13.28 -2.03
CA SER A 87 -10.19 -14.09 -2.22
C SER A 87 -11.37 -13.32 -2.84
N LEU A 88 -11.32 -11.98 -2.84
CA LEU A 88 -12.31 -11.10 -3.47
C LEU A 88 -11.81 -10.55 -4.82
N GLY A 89 -10.67 -11.03 -5.32
CA GLY A 89 -10.13 -10.67 -6.62
C GLY A 89 -9.31 -9.38 -6.66
N ARG A 90 -9.08 -8.70 -5.52
CA ARG A 90 -8.31 -7.45 -5.47
C ARG A 90 -6.82 -7.73 -5.58
N ALA A 91 -6.12 -6.95 -6.40
CA ALA A 91 -4.68 -7.11 -6.58
C ALA A 91 -3.89 -6.62 -5.36
N PHE A 92 -2.79 -7.29 -5.04
CA PHE A 92 -1.83 -6.85 -4.02
C PHE A 92 -0.40 -7.27 -4.37
N GLY A 93 0.57 -6.48 -3.92
CA GLY A 93 1.98 -6.83 -4.00
C GLY A 93 2.38 -7.66 -2.79
N GLU A 94 3.18 -8.70 -3.00
CA GLU A 94 3.69 -9.59 -1.94
C GLU A 94 5.20 -9.78 -2.10
N ILE A 95 5.92 -9.65 -0.99
CA ILE A 95 7.33 -10.02 -0.87
C ILE A 95 7.43 -11.10 0.19
N THR A 96 8.10 -12.20 -0.12
CA THR A 96 8.40 -13.26 0.84
C THR A 96 9.90 -13.36 1.06
N GLY A 97 10.33 -13.48 2.31
CA GLY A 97 11.75 -13.57 2.65
C GLY A 97 12.00 -14.44 3.86
N LYS A 98 13.26 -14.88 4.00
CA LYS A 98 13.76 -15.53 5.21
C LYS A 98 14.36 -14.49 6.15
N GLY A 99 14.23 -14.71 7.46
CA GLY A 99 14.78 -13.78 8.45
C GLY A 99 14.22 -14.04 9.85
N SER A 100 14.80 -13.38 10.85
CA SER A 100 14.18 -13.26 12.17
C SER A 100 12.97 -12.32 12.12
N GLU A 101 12.09 -12.40 13.11
CA GLU A 101 10.98 -11.45 13.25
C GLU A 101 11.47 -9.99 13.28
N ASP A 102 12.54 -9.71 14.02
CA ASP A 102 13.16 -8.39 14.11
C ASP A 102 13.68 -7.90 12.76
N ASP A 103 14.30 -8.78 11.96
CA ASP A 103 14.72 -8.44 10.59
C ASP A 103 13.53 -8.09 9.71
N CYS A 104 12.47 -8.89 9.78
CA CYS A 104 11.25 -8.66 9.01
C CYS A 104 10.58 -7.34 9.42
N VAL A 105 10.47 -7.04 10.72
CA VAL A 105 9.87 -5.80 11.22
C VAL A 105 10.71 -4.57 10.82
N ARG A 106 12.05 -4.67 10.88
CA ARG A 106 12.94 -3.59 10.42
C ARG A 106 12.78 -3.31 8.94
N PHE A 107 12.81 -4.35 8.10
CA PHE A 107 12.63 -4.20 6.66
C PHE A 107 11.23 -3.68 6.31
N PHE A 108 10.21 -4.13 7.03
CA PHE A 108 8.83 -3.66 6.91
C PHE A 108 8.68 -2.17 7.21
N ALA A 109 9.29 -1.68 8.29
CA ALA A 109 9.27 -0.26 8.64
C ALA A 109 9.99 0.60 7.59
N LEU A 110 11.12 0.10 7.06
CA LEU A 110 11.87 0.77 6.01
C LEU A 110 11.07 0.86 4.71
N LEU A 111 10.43 -0.23 4.28
CA LEU A 111 9.54 -0.24 3.11
C LEU A 111 8.38 0.74 3.29
N ALA A 112 7.70 0.72 4.44
CA ALA A 112 6.59 1.64 4.71
C ALA A 112 7.02 3.11 4.64
N GLY A 113 8.22 3.43 5.12
CA GLY A 113 8.79 4.76 5.01
C GLY A 113 9.08 5.19 3.57
N GLU A 114 9.71 4.34 2.78
CA GLU A 114 9.96 4.66 1.38
C GLU A 114 8.65 4.77 0.58
N MET A 115 7.69 3.89 0.83
CA MET A 115 6.37 3.94 0.19
C MET A 115 5.63 5.22 0.51
N GLY A 116 5.56 5.61 1.78
CA GLY A 116 4.90 6.84 2.17
C GLY A 116 5.56 8.08 1.54
N ALA A 117 6.88 8.10 1.42
CA ALA A 117 7.60 9.17 0.76
C ALA A 117 7.29 9.22 -0.75
N THR A 118 7.26 8.06 -1.41
CA THR A 118 6.87 7.95 -2.83
C THR A 118 5.42 8.38 -3.06
N LEU A 119 4.48 7.95 -2.22
CA LEU A 119 3.08 8.34 -2.33
C LEU A 119 2.88 9.83 -2.06
N SER A 120 3.60 10.40 -1.09
CA SER A 120 3.55 11.85 -0.82
C SER A 120 4.15 12.67 -1.97
N PHE A 121 5.26 12.20 -2.55
CA PHE A 121 5.89 12.83 -3.70
C PHE A 121 5.00 12.76 -4.94
N ASN A 122 4.38 11.60 -5.18
CA ASN A 122 3.42 11.43 -6.27
C ASN A 122 2.17 12.30 -6.04
N ALA A 123 1.61 12.36 -4.83
CA ALA A 123 0.51 13.29 -4.53
C ALA A 123 0.88 14.76 -4.77
N SER A 124 2.15 15.14 -4.54
CA SER A 124 2.64 16.49 -4.85
C SER A 124 2.92 16.74 -6.34
N ASN A 125 3.22 15.68 -7.11
CA ASN A 125 3.39 15.74 -8.57
C ASN A 125 2.08 15.51 -9.34
N ASP A 126 1.09 14.85 -8.71
CA ASP A 126 -0.18 14.44 -9.29
C ASP A 126 -1.00 15.63 -9.73
N MET A 127 -0.94 16.80 -9.07
CA MET A 127 -1.70 17.94 -9.58
C MET A 127 -1.25 18.46 -10.96
N ARG A 128 -0.06 18.08 -11.44
CA ARG A 128 0.40 18.41 -12.81
C ARG A 128 0.34 17.24 -13.78
N ASP A 129 0.61 16.02 -13.30
CA ASP A 129 0.60 14.83 -14.15
C ASP A 129 -0.81 14.25 -14.31
N LEU A 130 -1.67 14.34 -13.29
CA LEU A 130 -3.10 13.97 -13.39
C LEU A 130 -3.84 14.92 -14.35
N TYR A 131 -3.47 16.21 -14.42
CA TYR A 131 -3.98 17.14 -15.44
C TYR A 131 -3.55 16.74 -16.86
N ASN A 132 -2.34 16.18 -17.04
CA ASN A 132 -1.83 15.80 -18.36
C ASN A 132 -2.27 14.39 -18.80
N ASP A 133 -2.46 13.44 -17.87
CA ASP A 133 -2.88 12.06 -18.18
C ASP A 133 -4.41 11.89 -18.31
N ILE A 134 -5.22 12.77 -17.70
CA ILE A 134 -6.70 12.73 -17.84
C ILE A 134 -7.17 13.42 -19.14
N PHE A 135 -6.32 14.18 -19.83
CA PHE A 135 -6.68 14.88 -21.06
C PHE A 135 -6.70 13.97 -22.30
N HIS A 136 -7.53 12.93 -22.28
CA HIS A 136 -8.00 12.21 -23.47
C HIS A 136 -9.54 12.10 -23.58
N THR A 137 -10.30 12.81 -22.73
CA THR A 137 -11.75 13.03 -22.95
C THR A 137 -12.13 14.46 -22.58
N ASP A 138 -12.61 15.21 -23.58
CA ASP A 138 -13.13 16.57 -23.44
C ASP A 138 -14.25 16.64 -22.37
N GLY A 139 -14.01 17.38 -21.28
CA GLY A 139 -15.05 18.14 -20.56
C GLY A 139 -16.01 17.41 -19.59
N GLU A 140 -15.73 16.19 -19.13
CA GLU A 140 -16.61 15.46 -18.20
C GLU A 140 -16.00 15.28 -16.80
N ALA A 141 -16.85 15.35 -15.76
CA ALA A 141 -16.45 15.23 -14.36
C ALA A 141 -16.12 13.78 -13.94
N MET A 142 -15.04 13.58 -13.18
CA MET A 142 -14.56 12.26 -12.74
C MET A 142 -15.18 11.84 -11.40
N TYR A 143 -15.85 10.69 -11.36
CA TYR A 143 -16.39 10.13 -10.10
C TYR A 143 -15.27 9.58 -9.21
N LEU A 144 -15.22 10.03 -7.95
CA LEU A 144 -14.23 9.61 -6.96
C LEU A 144 -14.83 8.54 -6.01
N SER A 145 -15.86 8.90 -5.25
CA SER A 145 -16.60 8.00 -4.34
C SER A 145 -17.75 8.77 -3.67
N ASP A 146 -18.77 8.08 -3.18
CA ASP A 146 -19.87 8.64 -2.36
C ASP A 146 -20.56 9.88 -2.97
N GLY A 147 -20.80 9.88 -4.28
CA GLY A 147 -21.42 11.02 -4.97
C GLY A 147 -20.46 12.18 -5.23
N ILE A 148 -19.17 12.06 -4.87
CA ILE A 148 -18.16 13.11 -5.11
C ILE A 148 -17.55 12.96 -6.50
N TYR A 149 -17.51 14.06 -7.24
CA TYR A 149 -16.92 14.21 -8.56
C TYR A 149 -15.82 15.28 -8.54
N LEU A 150 -14.80 15.11 -9.39
CA LEU A 150 -13.78 16.11 -9.70
C LEU A 150 -14.08 16.71 -11.08
N GLU A 151 -14.38 18.00 -11.13
CA GLU A 151 -14.62 18.76 -12.37
C GLU A 151 -13.31 19.04 -13.13
N PRO A 152 -13.36 19.29 -14.45
CA PRO A 152 -12.18 19.57 -15.27
C PRO A 152 -11.35 20.80 -14.84
N ASP A 153 -11.96 21.73 -14.10
CA ASP A 153 -11.29 22.90 -13.52
C ASP A 153 -10.63 22.61 -12.15
N GLY A 154 -10.75 21.38 -11.65
CA GLY A 154 -10.18 20.91 -10.40
C GLY A 154 -11.06 21.12 -9.18
N GLU A 155 -12.31 21.59 -9.34
CA GLU A 155 -13.25 21.69 -8.23
C GLU A 155 -13.85 20.32 -7.86
N LEU A 156 -14.03 20.09 -6.55
CA LEU A 156 -14.75 18.93 -6.02
C LEU A 156 -16.22 19.29 -5.84
N ILE A 157 -17.11 18.50 -6.43
CA ILE A 157 -18.56 18.67 -6.32
C ILE A 157 -19.23 17.37 -5.87
N GLU A 158 -20.41 17.48 -5.26
CA GLU A 158 -21.26 16.35 -4.89
C GLU A 158 -22.48 16.31 -5.84
N ARG A 159 -22.75 15.16 -6.47
CA ARG A 159 -23.92 14.94 -7.34
C ARG A 159 -24.74 13.74 -6.90
#